data_AF-A0AA86L510-F1
#
_entry.id   AF-A0AA86L510-F1
#
_cell.length_a   1.000
_cell.length_b   1.000
_cell.length_c   1.000
_cell.angle_alpha   90.00
_cell.angle_beta   90.00
_cell.angle_gamma   90.00
#
_symmetry.space_group_name_H-M   'P 1'
#
loop_
_entity.id
_entity.type
_entity.pdbx_description
1 polymer ?
#
loop_
_entity_poly.entity_id
_entity_poly.type
_entity_poly.pdbx_seq_one_letter_code
_entity_poly.pdbx_strand_id
1 'polypeptide(L)'
;MGRAGGLVMGAIVLGLALALALVAALDPPKPGASALQISGADAPPDEGDTPRRCRSVTEADPECEAAWEAKRRHFFRSGKPEQ
;
A
#
# COMPACT_ATOMS: atom_id res chain seq x y z
N MET A 1 -6.59 33.33 -12.58
CA MET A 1 -6.70 32.03 -11.87
C MET A 1 -6.89 32.34 -10.39
N GLY A 2 -8.12 32.21 -9.88
CA GLY A 2 -8.46 32.66 -8.53
C GLY A 2 -7.76 31.84 -7.45
N ARG A 3 -7.49 32.45 -6.29
CA ARG A 3 -6.83 31.82 -5.14
C ARG A 3 -7.42 30.45 -4.74
N ALA A 4 -8.71 30.24 -5.00
CA ALA A 4 -9.38 28.94 -4.83
C ALA A 4 -8.83 27.82 -5.74
N GLY A 5 -8.48 28.13 -7.00
CA GLY A 5 -7.93 27.13 -7.93
C GLY A 5 -6.52 26.65 -7.52
N GLY A 6 -5.74 27.52 -6.88
CA GLY A 6 -4.43 27.15 -6.33
C GLY A 6 -4.52 26.20 -5.15
N LEU A 7 -5.53 26.37 -4.27
CA LEU A 7 -5.74 25.50 -3.11
C LEU A 7 -6.19 24.09 -3.53
N VAL A 8 -7.08 23.98 -4.51
CA VAL A 8 -7.52 22.69 -5.05
C VAL A 8 -6.34 21.93 -5.64
N MET A 9 -5.49 22.60 -6.43
CA MET A 9 -4.33 21.95 -7.03
C MET A 9 -3.28 21.56 -5.98
N GLY A 10 -3.07 22.40 -4.96
CA GLY A 10 -2.18 22.09 -3.84
C GLY A 10 -2.62 20.85 -3.05
N ALA A 11 -3.93 20.71 -2.79
CA ALA A 11 -4.47 19.55 -2.10
C ALA A 11 -4.28 18.25 -2.89
N ILE A 12 -4.45 18.29 -4.21
CA ILE A 12 -4.23 17.13 -5.10
C ILE A 12 -2.76 16.69 -5.05
N VAL A 13 -1.83 17.63 -5.18
CA VAL A 13 -0.39 17.33 -5.17
C VAL A 13 0.04 16.76 -3.83
N LEU A 14 -0.41 17.34 -2.71
CA LEU A 14 -0.10 16.84 -1.37
C LEU A 14 -0.66 15.43 -1.15
N GLY A 15 -1.91 15.18 -1.60
CA GLY A 15 -2.52 13.86 -1.51
C GLY A 15 -1.75 12.80 -2.31
N LEU A 16 -1.32 13.14 -3.53
CA LEU A 16 -0.53 12.24 -4.37
C LEU A 16 0.84 11.93 -3.73
N ALA A 17 1.51 12.96 -3.19
CA ALA A 17 2.79 12.79 -2.51
C ALA A 17 2.68 11.88 -1.28
N LEU A 18 1.62 12.06 -0.47
CA LEU A 18 1.36 11.21 0.69
C LEU A 18 1.07 9.75 0.29
N ALA A 19 0.28 9.53 -0.76
CA ALA A 19 0.01 8.19 -1.27
C ALA A 19 1.29 7.48 -1.74
N LEU A 20 2.17 8.19 -2.47
CA LEU A 20 3.46 7.65 -2.90
C LEU A 20 4.39 7.33 -1.71
N ALA A 21 4.41 8.18 -0.68
CA ALA A 21 5.18 7.93 0.53
C ALA A 21 4.70 6.67 1.26
N LEU A 22 3.39 6.44 1.33
CA LEU A 22 2.82 5.22 1.91
C LEU A 22 3.17 3.99 1.07
N VAL A 23 3.08 4.06 -0.26
CA VAL A 23 3.51 2.96 -1.13
C VAL A 23 4.98 2.65 -0.89
N ALA A 24 5.87 3.64 -0.88
CA ALA A 24 7.30 3.41 -0.65
C ALA A 24 7.61 2.88 0.76
N ALA A 25 6.88 3.31 1.78
CA ALA A 25 7.06 2.84 3.16
C ALA A 25 6.53 1.42 3.38
N LEU A 26 5.47 1.04 2.66
CA LEU A 26 4.81 -0.25 2.79
C LEU A 26 5.28 -1.28 1.76
N ASP A 27 5.97 -0.85 0.69
CA ASP A 27 6.50 -1.77 -0.32
C ASP A 27 7.56 -2.65 0.35
N PRO A 28 7.32 -3.97 0.46
CA PRO A 28 8.28 -4.86 1.08
C PRO A 28 9.57 -4.84 0.25
N PRO A 29 10.75 -4.87 0.89
CA PRO A 29 12.01 -4.86 0.17
C PRO A 29 12.03 -6.02 -0.83
N LYS A 30 12.35 -5.69 -2.10
CA LYS A 30 12.51 -6.66 -3.18
C LYS A 30 13.32 -7.85 -2.66
N PRO A 31 12.80 -9.09 -2.69
CA PRO A 31 13.53 -10.24 -2.19
C PRO A 31 14.88 -10.34 -2.89
N GLY A 32 15.97 -10.10 -2.16
CA GLY A 32 17.34 -10.19 -2.68
C GLY A 32 18.14 -8.88 -2.75
N ALA A 33 17.57 -7.71 -2.39
CA ALA A 33 18.34 -6.45 -2.41
C ALA A 33 19.38 -6.31 -1.27
N SER A 34 19.39 -7.22 -0.30
CA SER A 34 20.39 -7.25 0.78
C SER A 34 20.64 -8.68 1.22
N ALA A 35 21.29 -9.47 0.37
CA ALA A 35 22.13 -10.54 0.88
C ALA A 35 23.52 -9.92 1.12
N LEU A 36 23.79 -9.52 2.36
CA LEU A 36 25.16 -9.36 2.81
C LEU A 36 25.86 -10.69 2.49
N GLN A 37 26.92 -10.67 1.67
CA GLN A 37 27.69 -11.87 1.35
C GLN A 37 28.43 -12.27 2.63
N ILE A 38 27.76 -12.99 3.52
CA ILE A 38 28.39 -13.61 4.68
C ILE A 38 29.33 -14.65 4.10
N SER A 39 30.64 -14.47 4.32
CA SER A 39 31.65 -15.47 3.97
C SER A 39 31.26 -16.78 4.65
N GLY A 40 31.14 -17.87 3.89
CA GLY A 40 30.66 -19.16 4.40
C GLY A 40 31.49 -19.75 5.55
N ALA A 41 32.65 -19.16 5.88
CA ALA A 41 33.47 -19.52 7.02
C ALA A 41 32.90 -19.05 8.38
N ASP A 42 32.04 -18.01 8.40
CA ASP A 42 31.38 -17.48 9.60
C ASP A 42 29.87 -17.83 9.63
N ALA A 43 29.41 -18.72 8.74
CA ALA A 43 28.03 -19.15 8.73
C ALA A 43 27.77 -20.08 9.93
N PRO A 44 26.81 -19.77 10.83
CA PRO A 44 26.34 -20.75 11.81
C PRO A 44 25.79 -21.98 11.06
N PRO A 45 25.82 -23.19 11.66
CA PRO A 45 25.28 -24.38 11.02
C PRO A 45 23.85 -24.10 10.55
N ASP A 46 23.51 -24.57 9.34
CA ASP A 46 22.17 -24.46 8.76
C ASP A 46 21.19 -25.23 9.65
N GLU A 47 20.66 -24.54 10.65
CA GLU A 47 19.50 -24.96 11.40
C GLU A 47 18.34 -24.89 10.41
N GLY A 48 17.97 -26.06 9.86
CA GLY A 48 16.98 -26.26 8.80
C GLY A 48 15.54 -25.81 9.12
N ASP A 49 15.37 -24.82 9.97
CA ASP A 49 14.14 -24.20 10.41
C ASP A 49 14.22 -22.67 10.26
N THR A 50 14.61 -22.17 9.08
CA THR A 50 14.18 -20.82 8.73
C THR A 50 12.64 -20.87 8.63
N PRO A 51 11.88 -20.20 9.53
CA PRO A 51 10.43 -20.27 9.48
C PRO A 51 10.00 -19.74 8.12
N ARG A 52 9.29 -20.58 7.35
CA ARG A 52 8.66 -20.18 6.08
C ARG A 52 7.98 -18.84 6.35
N ARG A 53 8.46 -17.75 5.72
CA ARG A 53 7.88 -16.40 5.90
C ARG A 53 6.36 -16.53 5.85
N CYS A 54 5.69 -16.16 6.94
CA CYS A 54 4.24 -16.15 6.99
C CYS A 54 3.74 -15.26 5.86
N ARG A 55 3.18 -15.88 4.83
CA ARG A 55 2.47 -15.15 3.79
C ARG A 55 1.18 -14.67 4.44
N SER A 56 0.92 -13.36 4.45
CA SER A 56 -0.40 -12.85 4.80
C SER A 56 -1.37 -13.37 3.74
N VAL A 57 -2.07 -14.46 4.05
CA VAL A 57 -3.21 -14.91 3.26
C VAL A 57 -4.34 -14.02 3.69
N THR A 58 -4.55 -12.91 2.98
CA THR A 58 -5.77 -12.15 3.14
C THR A 58 -6.91 -13.04 2.64
N GLU A 59 -7.71 -13.55 3.56
CA GLU A 59 -8.92 -14.29 3.22
C GLU A 59 -9.92 -13.29 2.61
N ALA A 60 -10.55 -13.69 1.50
CA ALA A 60 -11.55 -12.86 0.87
C ALA A 60 -12.81 -12.85 1.76
N ASP A 61 -13.09 -11.70 2.37
CA ASP A 61 -14.30 -11.48 3.16
C ASP A 61 -15.35 -10.75 2.28
N PRO A 62 -16.41 -11.44 1.85
CA PRO A 62 -17.41 -10.85 0.95
C PRO A 62 -18.21 -9.72 1.61
N GLU A 63 -18.38 -9.73 2.93
CA GLU A 63 -19.09 -8.69 3.68
C GLU A 63 -18.24 -7.42 3.78
N CYS A 64 -16.94 -7.59 4.02
CA CYS A 64 -15.97 -6.49 4.00
C CYS A 64 -15.91 -5.82 2.63
N GLU A 65 -15.83 -6.61 1.56
CA GLU A 65 -15.82 -6.10 0.18
C GLU A 65 -17.14 -5.38 -0.17
N ALA A 66 -18.28 -5.92 0.27
CA ALA A 66 -19.58 -5.28 0.08
C ALA A 66 -19.68 -3.94 0.82
N ALA A 67 -19.21 -3.89 2.07
CA ALA A 67 -19.19 -2.67 2.87
C ALA A 67 -18.25 -1.60 2.27
N TRP A 68 -17.10 -2.02 1.74
CA TRP A 68 -16.17 -1.16 1.01
C TRP A 68 -16.82 -0.58 -0.24
N GLU A 69 -17.44 -1.41 -1.08
CA GLU A 69 -18.11 -0.97 -2.30
C GLU A 69 -19.26 0.01 -2.03
N ALA A 70 -20.05 -0.23 -0.98
CA ALA A 70 -21.11 0.68 -0.56
C ALA A 70 -20.55 2.06 -0.18
N LYS A 71 -19.48 2.10 0.62
CA LYS A 71 -18.82 3.35 1.02
C LYS A 71 -18.20 4.07 -0.17
N ARG A 72 -17.48 3.33 -1.03
CA ARG A 72 -16.86 3.86 -2.24
C ARG A 72 -17.89 4.52 -3.15
N ARG A 73 -19.01 3.84 -3.42
CA ARG A 73 -20.11 4.40 -4.22
C ARG A 73 -20.72 5.64 -3.56
N HIS A 74 -20.88 5.67 -2.24
CA HIS A 74 -21.41 6.85 -1.54
C HIS A 74 -20.51 8.08 -1.71
N PHE A 75 -19.19 7.92 -1.51
CA PHE A 75 -18.23 9.01 -1.66
C PHE A 75 -18.11 9.52 -3.11
N PHE A 76 -18.17 8.63 -4.10
CA PHE A 76 -17.95 8.98 -5.51
C PHE A 76 -19.24 9.25 -6.33
N ARG A 77 -20.45 9.11 -5.76
CA ARG A 77 -21.73 9.38 -6.47
C ARG A 77 -22.12 10.88 -6.50
N SER A 78 -21.31 11.79 -5.98
CA SER A 78 -21.59 13.24 -5.92
C SER A 78 -21.49 13.99 -7.28
N GLY A 79 -21.88 13.36 -8.39
CA GLY A 79 -21.71 13.91 -9.74
C GLY A 79 -22.76 13.57 -10.80
N LYS A 80 -23.96 13.09 -10.43
CA LYS A 80 -25.10 13.08 -11.36
C LYS A 80 -26.22 13.94 -10.81
N PRO A 81 -26.51 15.12 -11.38
CA PRO A 81 -27.77 15.80 -11.11
C PRO A 81 -28.90 14.89 -11.61
N GLU A 82 -29.79 14.48 -10.70
CA GLU A 82 -31.12 14.02 -11.08
C GLU A 82 -31.84 15.16 -11.81
N GLN A 83 -32.50 14.81 -12.91
CA GLN A 83 -33.28 15.72 -13.75
C GLN A 83 -34.65 16.01 -13.13
#